data_AF-A0A2W5P6D9-F1
#
_entry.id   AF-A0A2W5P6D9-F1
#
_cell.length_a   1.000
_cell.length_b   1.000
_cell.length_c   1.000
_cell.angle_alpha   90.00
_cell.angle_beta   90.00
_cell.angle_gamma   90.00
#
_symmetry.space_group_name_H-M   'P 1'
#
loop_
_entity.id
_entity.type
_entity.pdbx_description
1 polymer ?
#
loop_
_entity_poly.entity_id
_entity_poly.type
_entity_poly.pdbx_seq_one_letter_code
_entity_poly.pdbx_strand_id
1 'polypeptide(L)'
;MSPSETPVDATRTEQRLAALLRQAPLEFARVVYGINDRAAGRHHSMAAEDVARAERQHGITVTRERAEQRARGYLPVAGHEHCPRCWVFSGTKTLLSFHDNEDGSVETAKCRNCGAEYASASL
;
A
#
# COMPACT_ATOMS: atom_id res chain seq x y z
N MET A 1 -18.37 28.45 4.62
CA MET A 1 -18.91 27.56 5.67
C MET A 1 -18.44 26.16 5.34
N SER A 2 -17.39 25.69 6.02
CA SER A 2 -16.92 24.30 5.87
C SER A 2 -17.93 23.36 6.52
N PRO A 3 -18.24 22.20 5.93
CA PRO A 3 -19.02 21.19 6.62
C PRO A 3 -18.20 20.74 7.84
N SER A 4 -18.79 20.81 9.03
CA SER A 4 -18.20 20.24 10.24
C SER A 4 -18.07 18.73 10.03
N GLU A 5 -16.83 18.22 9.99
CA GLU A 5 -16.58 16.78 10.00
C GLU A 5 -17.29 16.17 11.20
N THR A 6 -18.16 15.20 10.95
CA THR A 6 -18.88 14.52 12.03
C THR A 6 -17.93 13.57 12.75
N PRO A 7 -18.10 13.33 14.06
CA PRO A 7 -17.20 12.47 14.85
C PRO A 7 -16.97 11.07 14.23
N VAL A 8 -17.99 10.52 13.56
CA VAL A 8 -17.94 9.21 12.89
C VAL A 8 -16.97 9.21 11.71
N ASP A 9 -16.90 10.30 10.95
CA ASP A 9 -16.03 10.44 9.78
C ASP A 9 -14.55 10.58 10.19
N ALA A 10 -14.30 11.31 11.27
CA ALA A 10 -12.97 11.43 11.87
C ALA A 10 -12.45 10.08 12.38
N THR A 11 -13.25 9.32 13.14
CA THR A 11 -12.87 7.98 13.62
C THR A 11 -12.59 7.02 12.48
N ARG A 12 -13.42 7.01 11.44
CA ARG A 12 -13.22 6.16 10.25
C ARG A 12 -11.93 6.53 9.51
N THR A 13 -11.63 7.82 9.40
CA THR A 13 -10.39 8.30 8.79
C THR A 13 -9.17 7.86 9.58
N GLU A 14 -9.19 7.99 10.91
CA GLU A 14 -8.10 7.50 11.77
C GLU A 14 -7.88 5.99 11.62
N GLN A 15 -8.97 5.21 11.55
CA GLN A 15 -8.90 3.76 11.31
C GLN A 15 -8.25 3.42 9.97
N ARG A 16 -8.64 4.10 8.88
CA ARG A 16 -8.01 3.95 7.55
C ARG A 16 -6.50 4.21 7.63
N LEU A 17 -6.10 5.34 8.21
CA LEU A 17 -4.68 5.72 8.30
C LEU A 17 -3.89 4.72 9.13
N ALA A 18 -4.44 4.28 10.27
CA ALA A 18 -3.81 3.28 11.13
C ALA A 18 -3.67 1.93 10.42
N ALA A 19 -4.70 1.49 9.69
CA ALA A 19 -4.66 0.26 8.89
C ALA A 19 -3.57 0.32 7.82
N LEU A 20 -3.49 1.42 7.07
CA LEU A 20 -2.47 1.62 6.05
C LEU A 20 -1.04 1.67 6.63
N LEU A 21 -0.85 2.33 7.77
CA LEU A 21 0.44 2.34 8.47
C LEU A 21 0.92 0.92 8.81
N ARG A 22 0.01 0.02 9.20
CA ARG A 22 0.33 -1.40 9.45
C ARG A 22 0.68 -2.18 8.18
N GLN A 23 0.26 -1.72 7.00
CA GLN A 23 0.53 -2.41 5.73
C GLN A 23 1.94 -2.14 5.20
N ALA A 24 2.54 -0.98 5.47
CA ALA A 24 3.86 -0.65 4.91
C ALA A 24 4.97 -1.66 5.30
N PRO A 25 5.08 -2.15 6.55
CA PRO A 25 6.01 -3.22 6.90
C PRO A 25 5.73 -4.55 6.17
N LEU A 26 4.46 -4.87 5.90
CA LEU A 26 4.07 -6.08 5.16
C LEU A 26 4.47 -5.98 3.69
N GLU A 27 4.30 -4.80 3.09
CA GLU A 27 4.75 -4.54 1.72
C GLU A 27 6.27 -4.55 1.62
N PHE A 28 7.00 -4.13 2.66
CA PHE A 28 8.45 -4.32 2.72
C PHE A 28 8.84 -5.81 2.74
N ALA A 29 8.19 -6.62 3.56
CA ALA A 29 8.43 -8.06 3.57
C ALA A 29 8.17 -8.67 2.18
N ARG A 30 7.09 -8.26 1.50
CA ARG A 30 6.80 -8.67 0.11
C ARG A 30 7.94 -8.30 -0.85
N VAL A 31 8.51 -7.09 -0.76
CA VAL A 31 9.68 -6.72 -1.58
C VAL A 31 10.85 -7.66 -1.31
N VAL A 32 11.20 -7.87 -0.03
CA VAL A 32 12.33 -8.73 0.34
C VAL A 32 12.15 -10.15 -0.19
N TYR A 33 10.95 -10.72 -0.05
CA TYR A 33 10.63 -12.02 -0.63
C TYR A 33 10.75 -12.01 -2.16
N GLY A 34 10.21 -10.99 -2.84
CA GLY A 34 10.28 -10.89 -4.30
C GLY A 34 11.71 -10.76 -4.84
N ILE A 35 12.57 -9.99 -4.15
CA ILE A 35 14.00 -9.88 -4.49
C ILE A 35 14.69 -11.24 -4.34
N ASN A 36 14.45 -11.93 -3.22
CA ASN A 36 15.05 -13.25 -2.96
C ASN A 36 14.56 -14.31 -3.96
N ASP A 37 13.29 -14.29 -4.33
CA ASP A 37 12.74 -15.18 -5.35
C ASP A 37 13.38 -14.94 -6.72
N ARG A 38 13.54 -13.67 -7.12
CA ARG A 38 14.23 -13.32 -8.37
C ARG A 38 15.69 -13.76 -8.37
N ALA A 39 16.41 -13.53 -7.28
CA ALA A 39 17.80 -13.96 -7.13
C ALA A 39 17.95 -15.50 -7.18
N ALA A 40 16.93 -16.23 -6.71
CA ALA A 40 16.89 -17.70 -6.75
C ALA A 40 16.26 -18.29 -8.04
N GLY A 41 15.96 -17.46 -9.06
CA GLY A 41 15.37 -17.91 -10.33
C GLY A 41 13.87 -18.23 -10.28
N ARG A 42 13.19 -17.97 -9.15
CA ARG A 42 11.74 -18.18 -8.99
C ARG A 42 10.96 -16.97 -9.49
N HIS A 43 10.95 -16.76 -10.81
CA HIS A 43 10.35 -15.57 -11.42
C HIS A 43 8.81 -15.54 -11.45
N HIS A 44 8.16 -16.68 -11.19
CA HIS A 44 6.70 -16.84 -11.27
C HIS A 44 5.97 -16.64 -9.95
N SER A 45 6.69 -16.34 -8.85
CA SER A 45 6.00 -15.97 -7.62
C SER A 45 5.37 -14.59 -7.78
N MET A 46 4.21 -14.37 -7.18
CA MET A 46 3.55 -13.07 -7.21
C MET A 46 4.47 -11.94 -6.71
N ALA A 47 5.30 -12.21 -5.68
CA ALA A 47 6.24 -11.23 -5.15
C ALA A 47 7.37 -10.91 -6.15
N ALA A 48 7.90 -11.92 -6.85
CA ALA A 48 8.90 -11.72 -7.90
C ALA A 48 8.34 -10.93 -9.08
N GLU A 49 7.10 -11.21 -9.48
CA GLU A 49 6.39 -10.49 -10.54
C GLU A 49 6.09 -9.05 -10.14
N ASP A 50 5.70 -8.80 -8.88
CA ASP A 50 5.47 -7.45 -8.34
C ASP A 50 6.76 -6.61 -8.41
N VAL A 51 7.91 -7.19 -8.05
CA VAL A 51 9.22 -6.52 -8.16
C VAL A 51 9.53 -6.24 -9.64
N ALA A 52 9.42 -7.24 -10.50
CA ALA A 52 9.71 -7.08 -11.92
C ALA A 52 8.80 -6.03 -12.59
N ARG A 53 7.52 -5.98 -12.20
CA ARG A 53 6.56 -4.99 -12.69
C ARG A 53 6.95 -3.59 -12.24
N ALA A 54 7.31 -3.40 -10.98
CA ALA A 54 7.76 -2.10 -10.46
C ALA A 54 9.03 -1.62 -11.18
N GLU A 55 10.01 -2.51 -11.40
CA GLU A 55 11.23 -2.19 -12.16
C GLU A 55 10.91 -1.76 -13.59
N ARG A 56 10.04 -2.52 -14.29
CA ARG A 56 9.61 -2.18 -15.66
C ARG A 56 8.85 -0.87 -15.75
N GLN A 57 7.93 -0.60 -14.81
CA GLN A 57 7.07 0.59 -14.84
C GLN A 57 7.83 1.87 -14.51
N HIS A 58 8.83 1.80 -13.62
CA HIS A 58 9.50 2.98 -13.09
C HIS A 58 10.94 3.15 -13.56
N GLY A 59 11.49 2.16 -14.28
CA GLY A 59 12.86 2.21 -14.80
C GLY A 59 13.94 2.23 -13.71
N ILE A 60 13.60 1.82 -12.49
CA ILE A 60 14.51 1.80 -11.35
C ILE A 60 14.60 0.39 -10.77
N THR A 61 15.80 -0.04 -10.40
CA THR A 61 16.00 -1.28 -9.65
C THR A 61 15.37 -1.17 -8.26
N VAL A 62 14.61 -2.19 -7.88
CA VAL A 62 14.04 -2.28 -6.53
C VAL A 62 15.09 -2.90 -5.63
N THR A 63 15.51 -2.16 -4.59
CA THR A 63 16.50 -2.64 -3.60
C THR A 63 15.89 -2.75 -2.22
N ARG A 64 16.46 -3.62 -1.39
CA ARG A 64 16.04 -3.82 0.00
C ARG A 64 16.15 -2.52 0.80
N GLU A 65 17.25 -1.80 0.67
CA GLU A 65 17.57 -0.60 1.45
C GLU A 65 16.57 0.52 1.16
N ARG A 66 16.27 0.76 -0.12
CA ARG A 66 15.28 1.78 -0.52
C ARG A 66 13.88 1.39 -0.07
N ALA A 67 13.50 0.13 -0.22
CA ALA A 67 12.19 -0.36 0.23
C ALA A 67 12.04 -0.23 1.76
N GLU A 68 13.09 -0.56 2.52
CA GLU A 68 13.10 -0.42 3.98
C GLU A 68 12.96 1.05 4.42
N GLN A 69 13.75 1.94 3.83
CA GLN A 69 13.66 3.38 4.10
C GLN A 69 12.25 3.91 3.85
N ARG A 70 11.64 3.52 2.72
CA ARG A 70 10.29 3.94 2.35
C ARG A 70 9.23 3.37 3.28
N ALA A 71 9.34 2.09 3.65
CA ALA A 71 8.40 1.48 4.59
C ALA A 71 8.43 2.16 5.96
N ARG A 72 9.62 2.49 6.47
CA ARG A 72 9.79 3.24 7.73
C ARG A 72 9.29 4.68 7.63
N GLY A 73 9.41 5.30 6.46
CA GLY A 73 8.95 6.67 6.19
C GLY A 73 7.54 6.78 5.63
N TYR A 74 6.75 5.71 5.61
CA TYR A 74 5.40 5.73 5.08
C TYR A 74 4.47 6.51 6.02
N LEU A 75 3.85 7.55 5.47
CA LEU A 75 2.95 8.43 6.22
C LEU A 75 1.73 8.78 5.35
N PRO A 76 0.60 8.06 5.46
CA PRO A 76 -0.62 8.39 4.74
C PRO A 76 -1.25 9.66 5.33
N VAL A 77 -1.97 10.40 4.48
CA VAL A 77 -2.61 11.67 4.85
C VAL A 77 -4.11 11.55 4.56
N ALA A 78 -4.94 12.01 5.49
CA ALA A 78 -6.39 12.02 5.33
C ALA A 78 -6.82 12.69 4.01
N GLY A 79 -7.71 12.04 3.26
CA GLY A 79 -8.21 12.48 1.96
C GLY A 79 -7.19 12.39 0.81
N HIS A 80 -5.96 11.96 1.09
CA HIS A 80 -4.88 11.74 0.12
C HIS A 80 -4.12 10.45 0.43
N GLU A 81 -4.85 9.44 0.89
CA GLU A 81 -4.29 8.15 1.27
C GLU A 81 -3.69 7.49 0.04
N HIS A 82 -2.39 7.19 0.10
CA HIS A 82 -1.66 6.63 -1.02
C HIS A 82 -1.23 5.21 -0.73
N CYS A 83 -1.17 4.39 -1.78
CA CYS A 83 -0.91 2.96 -1.70
C CYS A 83 0.47 2.65 -1.07
N PRO A 84 0.52 1.87 0.02
CA PRO A 84 1.78 1.48 0.64
C PRO A 84 2.63 0.61 -0.31
N ARG A 85 2.04 -0.25 -1.15
CA ARG A 85 2.83 -1.05 -2.13
C ARG A 85 3.55 -0.16 -3.14
N CYS A 86 2.85 0.77 -3.80
CA CYS A 86 3.47 1.68 -4.76
C CYS A 86 4.53 2.57 -4.10
N TRP A 87 4.28 3.02 -2.88
CA TRP A 87 5.26 3.78 -2.12
C TRP A 87 6.51 2.96 -1.81
N VAL A 88 6.37 1.77 -1.22
CA VAL A 88 7.50 0.94 -0.81
C VAL A 88 8.33 0.48 -2.02
N PHE A 89 7.66 0.01 -3.09
CA PHE A 89 8.36 -0.51 -4.27
C PHE A 89 9.05 0.60 -5.09
N SER A 90 8.40 1.73 -5.33
CA SER A 90 8.92 2.74 -6.27
C SER A 90 8.97 4.18 -5.74
N GLY A 91 8.43 4.46 -4.56
CA GLY A 91 8.32 5.82 -4.02
C GLY A 91 7.16 6.61 -4.64
N THR A 92 6.28 5.94 -5.37
CA THR A 92 5.16 6.59 -6.05
C THR A 92 3.97 6.71 -5.11
N LYS A 93 3.45 7.94 -4.94
CA LYS A 93 2.22 8.21 -4.20
C LYS A 93 1.00 8.02 -5.10
N THR A 94 0.55 6.77 -5.25
CA THR A 94 -0.70 6.48 -5.96
C THR A 94 -1.88 6.54 -5.00
N LEU A 95 -2.83 7.45 -5.24
CA LEU A 95 -4.05 7.55 -4.42
C LEU A 95 -4.87 6.25 -4.42
N LEU A 96 -5.44 5.93 -3.27
CA LEU A 96 -6.36 4.83 -3.07
C LEU A 96 -7.80 5.28 -3.32
N SER A 97 -8.62 4.36 -3.84
CA SER A 97 -10.07 4.52 -3.92
C SER A 97 -10.72 3.65 -2.86
N PHE A 98 -11.54 4.25 -1.99
CA PHE A 98 -12.22 3.54 -0.92
C PHE A 98 -13.63 3.15 -1.34
N HIS A 99 -14.02 1.93 -1.00
CA HIS A 99 -15.32 1.36 -1.31
C HIS A 99 -15.90 0.72 -0.04
N ASP A 100 -17.16 1.04 0.25
CA ASP A 100 -17.93 0.32 1.25
C ASP A 100 -18.25 -1.09 0.73
N ASN A 101 -18.06 -2.11 1.58
CA ASN A 101 -18.59 -3.44 1.28
C ASN A 101 -20.11 -3.41 1.49
N GLU A 102 -20.86 -4.09 0.60
CA GLU A 102 -22.33 -4.11 0.59
C GLU A 102 -22.94 -4.59 1.91
N ASP A 103 -22.17 -5.37 2.67
CA ASP A 103 -22.55 -5.98 3.94
C ASP A 103 -22.31 -5.06 5.15
N GLY A 104 -21.80 -3.84 4.92
CA GLY A 104 -21.48 -2.85 5.96
C GLY A 104 -20.32 -3.22 6.90
N SER A 105 -19.56 -4.28 6.58
CA SER A 105 -18.63 -4.94 7.50
C SER A 105 -17.23 -4.32 7.53
N VAL A 106 -16.64 -3.99 6.38
CA VAL A 106 -15.29 -3.43 6.27
C VAL A 106 -15.21 -2.60 4.99
N GLU A 107 -14.67 -1.39 5.04
CA GLU A 107 -14.36 -0.67 3.80
C GLU A 107 -13.03 -1.18 3.22
N THR A 108 -12.95 -1.23 1.90
CA THR A 108 -11.76 -1.69 1.18
C THR A 108 -11.15 -0.54 0.38
N ALA A 109 -9.84 -0.35 0.52
CA ALA A 109 -9.05 0.62 -0.24
C ALA A 109 -8.34 -0.07 -1.41
N LYS A 110 -8.58 0.37 -2.65
CA LYS A 110 -8.03 -0.23 -3.86
C LYS A 110 -7.07 0.70 -4.59
N CYS A 111 -5.94 0.15 -5.02
CA CYS A 111 -4.95 0.88 -5.82
C CYS A 111 -5.13 0.62 -7.31
N ARG A 112 -5.46 1.65 -8.09
CA ARG A 112 -5.56 1.55 -9.56
C ARG A 112 -4.26 1.23 -10.30
N ASN A 113 -3.09 1.51 -9.69
CA ASN A 113 -1.80 1.31 -10.36
C ASN A 113 -1.27 -0.12 -10.22
N CYS A 114 -1.32 -0.67 -9.00
CA CYS A 114 -0.77 -2.00 -8.72
C CYS A 114 -1.84 -3.07 -8.42
N GLY A 115 -3.12 -2.68 -8.35
CA GLY A 115 -4.23 -3.59 -8.03
C GLY A 115 -4.29 -4.04 -6.57
N ALA A 116 -3.42 -3.56 -5.69
CA ALA A 116 -3.44 -3.92 -4.27
C ALA A 116 -4.73 -3.43 -3.59
N GLU A 117 -5.23 -4.25 -2.66
CA GLU A 117 -6.42 -3.98 -1.87
C GLU A 117 -6.07 -4.08 -0.38
N TYR A 118 -6.62 -3.16 0.41
CA TYR A 118 -6.37 -3.05 1.85
C TYR A 118 -7.69 -2.86 2.59
N ALA A 119 -7.95 -3.72 3.58
CA ALA A 119 -9.05 -3.50 4.52
C ALA A 119 -8.76 -2.26 5.38
N SER A 120 -9.74 -1.35 5.52
CA SER A 120 -9.61 -0.16 6.37
C SER A 120 -9.90 -0.44 7.85
N ALA A 121 -10.45 -1.62 8.17
CA ALA A 121 -10.62 -2.12 9.53
C ALA A 121 -9.71 -3.33 9.79
N SER A 122 -9.17 -3.41 11.01
CA SER A 122 -8.61 -4.66 11.53
C SER A 122 -9.74 -5.49 12.12
N LEU A 123 -9.81 -6.77 11.76
CA LEU A 123 -10.52 -7.78 12.54
C LEU A 123 -10.00 -7.81 13.99
#